data_AF-A0A975TRB8-F1
#
_entry.id   AF-A0A975TRB8-F1
#
_cell.length_a   1.000
_cell.length_b   1.000
_cell.length_c   1.000
_cell.angle_alpha   90.00
_cell.angle_beta   90.00
_cell.angle_gamma   90.00
#
_symmetry.space_group_name_H-M   'P 1'
#
loop_
_entity.id
_entity.type
_entity.pdbx_description
1 polymer ?
#
loop_
_entity_poly.entity_id
_entity_poly.type
_entity_poly.pdbx_seq_one_letter_code
_entity_poly.pdbx_strand_id
1 'polypeptide(L)'
;MARCPLHQDNTPSLSYNLDRQVWKCHSCHKGGDSYELIMEKEPTTFVGAKSLAASLALAVRDAGGGDEHLSGSAYGRRRSVPSRSRDRASRGGYVPAWRRR
;
A
#
# COMPACT_ATOMS: atom_id res chain seq x y z
N MET A 1 4.49 -2.40 12.93
CA MET A 1 3.71 -1.26 12.42
C MET A 1 4.30 0.02 12.97
N ALA A 2 4.43 1.07 12.14
CA ALA A 2 4.98 2.38 12.52
C ALA A 2 4.13 3.52 11.91
N ARG A 3 4.36 4.76 12.35
CA ARG A 3 3.77 5.95 11.70
C ARG A 3 4.51 6.25 10.40
N CYS A 4 3.78 6.70 9.39
CA CYS A 4 4.38 7.05 8.11
C CYS A 4 5.18 8.36 8.23
N PRO A 5 6.44 8.42 7.78
CA PRO A 5 7.23 9.67 7.78
C PRO A 5 6.93 10.58 6.57
N LEU A 6 6.21 10.08 5.55
CA LEU A 6 5.98 10.78 4.28
C LEU A 6 4.68 11.61 4.25
N HIS A 7 3.82 11.45 5.25
CA HIS A 7 2.64 12.27 5.42
C HIS A 7 2.34 12.39 6.91
N GLN A 8 1.54 13.38 7.28
CA GLN A 8 1.18 13.58 8.67
C GLN A 8 0.12 12.55 9.08
N ASP A 9 0.59 11.48 9.72
CA ASP A 9 -0.25 10.36 10.13
C ASP A 9 -0.45 10.33 11.65
N ASN A 10 -1.71 10.25 12.06
CA ASN A 10 -2.09 10.10 13.47
C ASN A 10 -2.15 8.63 13.91
N THR A 11 -2.22 7.70 12.96
CA THR A 11 -2.34 6.25 13.18
C THR A 11 -1.10 5.51 12.68
N PRO A 12 -0.74 4.33 13.21
CA PRO A 12 0.39 3.58 12.68
C PRO A 12 -0.01 2.84 11.38
N SER A 13 0.18 3.48 10.21
CA SER A 13 -0.20 2.92 8.90
C SER A 13 0.95 2.30 8.08
N LEU A 14 2.20 2.42 8.53
CA LEU A 14 3.38 1.90 7.84
C LEU A 14 3.70 0.47 8.30
N SER A 15 3.84 -0.42 7.32
CA SER A 15 4.29 -1.81 7.52
C SER A 15 5.63 -2.04 6.83
N TYR A 16 6.51 -2.81 7.48
CA TYR A 16 7.83 -3.16 6.98
C TYR A 16 7.98 -4.68 7.00
N ASN A 17 8.44 -5.26 5.88
CA ASN A 17 8.77 -6.67 5.76
C ASN A 17 10.29 -6.79 5.63
N LEU A 18 10.95 -7.27 6.69
CA LEU A 18 12.41 -7.41 6.76
C LEU A 18 12.96 -8.51 5.86
N ASP A 19 12.17 -9.56 5.62
CA ASP A 19 12.56 -10.69 4.77
C ASP A 19 12.63 -10.28 3.30
N ARG A 20 11.60 -9.57 2.85
CA ARG A 20 11.49 -9.04 1.50
C ARG A 20 12.15 -7.66 1.31
N GLN A 21 12.62 -7.04 2.38
CA GLN A 21 13.19 -5.68 2.41
C GLN A 21 12.29 -4.61 1.77
N VAL A 22 10.97 -4.76 1.90
CA VAL A 22 9.99 -3.82 1.35
C VAL A 22 9.17 -3.16 2.45
N TRP A 23 8.75 -1.92 2.20
CA TRP A 23 7.83 -1.19 3.05
C TRP A 23 6.58 -0.76 2.28
N LYS A 24 5.48 -0.56 2.99
CA LYS A 24 4.24 -0.03 2.43
C LYS A 24 3.48 0.77 3.46
N CYS A 25 3.02 1.95 3.05
CA CYS A 25 2.06 2.75 3.78
C CYS A 25 0.65 2.49 3.24
N HIS A 26 -0.26 2.08 4.12
CA HIS A 26 -1.64 1.79 3.71
C HIS A 26 -2.51 3.05 3.55
N SER A 27 -2.09 4.18 4.12
CA SER A 27 -2.84 5.44 4.06
C SER A 27 -2.47 6.31 2.85
N CYS A 28 -1.17 6.50 2.58
CA CYS A 28 -0.72 7.31 1.43
C CYS A 28 -0.41 6.48 0.18
N HIS A 29 -0.54 5.15 0.27
CA HIS A 29 -0.29 4.18 -0.80
C HIS A 29 1.13 4.16 -1.38
N LYS A 30 2.07 4.92 -0.80
CA LYS A 30 3.50 4.80 -1.12
C LYS A 30 4.07 3.50 -0.55
N GLY A 31 5.02 2.91 -1.25
CA GLY A 31 5.72 1.71 -0.85
C GLY A 31 6.86 1.44 -1.82
N GLY A 32 7.82 0.62 -1.39
CA GLY A 32 9.09 0.54 -2.08
C GLY A 32 10.17 -0.20 -1.28
N ASP A 33 11.42 0.05 -1.66
CA ASP A 33 12.61 -0.41 -0.94
C ASP A 33 13.06 0.58 0.15
N SER A 34 14.01 0.19 1.00
CA SER A 34 14.54 1.07 2.05
C SER A 34 15.15 2.37 1.52
N TYR A 35 15.71 2.37 0.31
CA TYR A 35 16.37 3.54 -0.28
C TYR A 35 15.35 4.55 -0.83
N GLU A 36 14.27 4.09 -1.45
CA GLU A 36 13.13 4.88 -1.91
C GLU A 36 12.48 5.63 -0.75
N LEU A 37 12.39 5.01 0.44
CA LEU A 37 11.92 5.71 1.64
C LEU A 37 12.84 6.87 2.03
N ILE A 38 14.16 6.67 1.96
CA ILE A 38 15.15 7.70 2.29
C ILE A 38 15.10 8.83 1.25
N MET A 39 15.06 8.48 -0.03
CA MET A 39 15.00 9.45 -1.13
C MET A 39 13.72 10.30 -1.10
N GLU A 40 12.59 9.73 -0.68
CA GLU A 40 11.33 10.47 -0.53
C GLU A 40 11.30 11.34 0.73
N LYS A 41 11.95 10.91 1.81
CA LYS A 41 12.01 11.67 3.07
C LYS A 41 12.99 12.83 2.97
N GLU A 42 14.20 12.54 2.52
CA GLU A 42 15.29 13.48 2.30
C GLU A 42 15.45 13.53 0.78
N PRO A 43 14.90 14.52 0.06
CA PRO A 43 14.86 14.60 -1.41
C PRO A 43 16.27 14.56 -2.01
N THR A 44 16.81 13.34 -2.13
CA THR A 44 18.20 13.02 -2.42
C THR A 44 18.24 11.97 -3.51
N THR A 45 19.38 11.90 -4.21
CA THR A 45 19.61 10.87 -5.22
C THR A 45 19.97 9.53 -4.57
N PHE A 46 19.91 8.44 -5.34
CA PHE A 46 20.27 7.10 -4.85
C PHE A 46 21.67 7.05 -4.20
N VAL A 47 22.65 7.79 -4.75
CA VAL A 47 24.00 7.90 -4.19
C VAL A 47 23.97 8.58 -2.82
N GLY A 48 23.20 9.67 -2.70
CA GLY A 48 22.98 10.36 -1.42
C GLY A 48 22.31 9.45 -0.39
N ALA A 49 21.27 8.72 -0.79
CA ALA A 49 20.57 7.77 0.06
C ALA A 49 21.49 6.63 0.53
N LYS A 50 22.36 6.10 -0.34
CA LYS A 50 23.36 5.08 0.02
C LYS A 50 24.39 5.62 1.02
N SER A 51 24.84 6.86 0.84
CA SER A 51 25.78 7.50 1.78
C SER A 51 25.15 7.72 3.16
N LEU A 52 23.87 8.10 3.22
CA LEU A 52 23.10 8.22 4.46
C LEU A 52 22.84 6.86 5.12
N ALA A 53 22.52 5.83 4.34
CA ALA A 53 22.35 4.48 4.89
C ALA A 53 23.66 3.96 5.50
N ALA A 54 24.78 4.22 4.83
CA ALA A 54 26.11 3.85 5.32
C ALA A 54 26.50 4.62 6.59
N SER A 55 26.18 5.92 6.68
CA SER A 55 26.47 6.73 7.88
C SER A 55 25.67 6.28 9.11
N LEU A 56 24.49 5.70 8.90
CA LEU A 56 23.66 5.09 9.94
C LEU A 56 24.09 3.68 10.34
N ALA A 57 25.25 3.20 9.84
CA ALA A 57 25.78 1.86 10.09
C ALA A 57 24.81 0.72 9.74
N LEU A 58 23.87 0.97 8.82
CA LEU A 58 23.04 -0.10 8.26
C LEU A 58 23.94 -0.92 7.34
N ALA A 59 24.11 -2.21 7.64
CA ALA A 59 24.91 -3.11 6.82
C ALA A 59 24.36 -3.10 5.39
N VAL A 60 25.11 -2.50 4.47
CA VAL A 60 24.79 -2.46 3.04
C VAL A 60 24.99 -3.87 2.51
N ARG A 61 23.95 -4.70 2.59
CA ARG A 61 23.86 -5.91 1.79
C ARG A 61 23.46 -5.44 0.40
N ASP A 62 24.18 -5.89 -0.63
CA ASP A 62 23.83 -5.62 -2.03
C ASP A 62 22.47 -6.30 -2.29
N ALA A 63 21.39 -5.54 -2.12
CA ALA A 63 20.04 -5.99 -2.40
C ALA A 63 19.93 -6.02 -3.93
N GLY A 64 20.01 -7.22 -4.51
CA GLY A 64 19.78 -7.43 -5.93
C GLY A 64 18.50 -6.72 -6.36
N GLY A 65 18.63 -5.85 -7.35
CA GLY A 65 17.56 -4.99 -7.85
C GLY A 65 16.30 -5.79 -8.17
N GLY A 66 15.22 -5.45 -7.49
CA GLY A 66 13.89 -5.92 -7.82
C GLY A 66 13.10 -4.76 -8.38
N ASP A 67 13.25 -4.46 -9.67
CA ASP A 67 12.29 -3.69 -10.46
C ASP A 67 11.02 -4.51 -10.75
N GLU A 68 10.62 -5.38 -9.80
CA GLU A 68 9.40 -6.14 -9.94
C GLU A 68 8.24 -5.18 -9.66
N HIS A 69 7.76 -4.55 -10.72
CA HIS A 69 6.47 -3.89 -10.74
C HIS A 69 5.46 -4.91 -10.22
N LEU A 70 5.08 -4.79 -8.94
CA LEU A 70 4.06 -5.63 -8.30
C LEU A 70 2.72 -5.30 -8.95
N SER A 71 2.52 -5.87 -10.14
CA SER A 71 1.37 -5.65 -10.97
C SER A 71 0.16 -6.16 -10.20
N GLY A 72 -0.77 -5.25 -9.95
CA GLY A 72 -2.15 -5.55 -9.63
C GLY A 72 -2.35 -6.59 -8.54
N SER A 73 -2.64 -6.10 -7.34
CA SER A 73 -3.41 -6.84 -6.36
C SER A 73 -4.42 -7.82 -7.00
N ALA A 74 -4.35 -9.08 -6.57
CA ALA A 74 -5.33 -10.12 -6.92
C ALA A 74 -6.76 -9.80 -6.42
N TYR A 75 -6.94 -8.78 -5.56
CA TYR A 75 -8.24 -8.28 -5.12
C TYR A 75 -8.87 -7.24 -6.08
N GLY A 76 -8.17 -6.84 -7.15
CA GLY A 76 -8.59 -5.77 -8.07
C GLY A 76 -8.99 -6.20 -9.49
N ARG A 77 -9.23 -7.49 -9.76
CA ARG A 77 -9.79 -7.89 -11.07
C ARG A 77 -11.25 -7.42 -11.15
N ARG A 78 -11.46 -6.45 -12.05
CA ARG A 78 -12.73 -5.81 -12.42
C ARG A 78 -13.87 -6.85 -12.49
N ARG A 79 -14.81 -6.82 -11.52
CA ARG A 79 -16.14 -7.35 -11.78
C ARG A 79 -16.82 -6.36 -12.71
N SER A 80 -16.87 -6.66 -14.00
CA SER A 80 -17.77 -5.99 -14.93
C SER A 80 -19.19 -6.22 -14.42
N VAL A 81 -19.84 -5.20 -13.83
CA VAL A 81 -21.25 -5.30 -13.48
C VAL A 81 -22.01 -5.13 -14.80
N PRO A 82 -22.70 -6.15 -15.32
CA PRO A 82 -23.51 -5.98 -16.52
C PRO A 82 -24.62 -4.96 -16.25
N SER A 83 -24.95 -4.15 -17.25
CA SER A 83 -26.09 -3.24 -17.19
C SER A 83 -27.36 -4.05 -16.89
N ARG A 84 -27.96 -3.81 -15.71
CA ARG A 84 -29.20 -4.47 -15.32
C ARG A 84 -30.28 -4.11 -16.34
N SER A 85 -30.86 -5.11 -17.00
CA SER A 85 -32.11 -4.93 -17.76
C SER A 85 -33.18 -4.40 -16.80
N ARG A 86 -33.97 -3.42 -17.25
CA ARG A 86 -34.95 -2.69 -16.43
C ARG A 86 -36.21 -3.51 -16.11
N ASP A 87 -36.24 -4.79 -16.46
CA ASP A 87 -37.43 -5.64 -16.31
C ASP A 87 -37.23 -6.67 -15.20
N ARG A 88 -37.38 -6.22 -13.95
CA ARG A 88 -37.74 -7.12 -12.85
C ARG A 88 -38.99 -6.59 -12.19
N ALA A 89 -40.10 -7.29 -12.47
CA ALA A 89 -41.32 -7.20 -11.68
C ALA A 89 -40.97 -7.17 -10.19
N SER A 90 -41.55 -6.19 -9.49
CA SER A 90 -41.53 -5.97 -8.06
C SER A 90 -41.46 -7.29 -7.26
N ARG A 91 -40.25 -7.69 -6.87
CA ARG A 91 -40.06 -8.70 -5.80
C ARG A 91 -39.79 -7.93 -4.52
N GLY A 92 -40.71 -8.09 -3.57
CA GLY A 92 -40.73 -7.36 -2.30
C GLY A 92 -39.35 -7.24 -1.66
N GLY A 93 -39.04 -6.01 -1.22
CA GLY A 93 -37.78 -5.71 -0.57
C GLY A 93 -37.59 -6.50 0.72
N TYR A 94 -36.32 -6.69 1.09
CA TYR A 94 -35.95 -7.21 2.40
C TYR A 94 -36.60 -6.39 3.50
N VAL A 95 -37.49 -7.00 4.28
CA VAL A 95 -38.06 -6.42 5.50
C VAL A 95 -37.26 -6.96 6.69
N PRO A 96 -36.49 -6.10 7.38
CA PRO A 96 -35.75 -6.49 8.57
C PRO A 96 -36.68 -7.05 9.65
N ALA A 97 -36.20 -8.00 10.44
CA ALA A 97 -37.00 -8.71 11.45
C ALA A 97 -37.69 -7.77 12.47
N TRP A 98 -37.03 -6.68 12.84
CA TRP A 98 -37.56 -5.66 13.78
C TRP A 98 -38.71 -4.81 13.22
N ARG A 99 -39.01 -4.92 11.92
CA ARG A 99 -40.08 -4.18 11.24
C ARG A 99 -41.32 -5.05 10.96
N ARG A 100 -41.29 -6.32 11.36
CA ARG A 100 -42.43 -7.23 11.29
C ARG A 100 -43.22 -7.06 12.58
N ARG A 101 -44.38 -6.42 12.49
CA ARG A 101 -45.28 -6.18 13.62
C ARG A 101 -46.19 -7.38 13.83
#